data_AF-A0AAV4JTS6-F1
#
_entry.id   AF-A0AAV4JTS6-F1
#
_cell.length_a   1.000
_cell.length_b   1.000
_cell.length_c   1.000
_cell.angle_alpha   90.00
_cell.angle_beta   90.00
_cell.angle_gamma   90.00
#
_symmetry.space_group_name_H-M   'P 1'
#
loop_
_entity.id
_entity.type
_entity.pdbx_description
1 polymer ?
#
loop_
_entity_poly.entity_id
_entity_poly.type
_entity_poly.pdbx_seq_one_letter_code
_entity_poly.pdbx_strand_id
1 'polypeptide(L)'
;MTISCSADIMVIFKDNFNMKKAKAIQYKSFELLEVTTTVLNQLMRFLTIYRPPPSKKNKLTFTMFKYEFQNFAMEKSRCNGNLILIGDFNIHVENQNDSQ
;
A
#
# COMPACT_ATOMS: atom_id res chain seq x y z
N MET A 1 17.50 -10.44 -9.51
CA MET A 1 16.18 -9.80 -9.30
C MET A 1 16.10 -9.46 -7.82
N THR A 2 15.63 -8.27 -7.44
CA THR A 2 15.58 -7.83 -6.03
C THR A 2 14.15 -7.91 -5.52
N ILE A 3 13.95 -8.52 -4.35
CA ILE A 3 12.63 -8.81 -3.79
C ILE A 3 12.46 -8.06 -2.46
N SER A 4 11.30 -7.44 -2.26
CA SER A 4 10.87 -6.89 -0.97
C SER A 4 9.52 -7.46 -0.59
N CYS A 5 9.37 -7.94 0.64
CA CYS A 5 8.14 -8.60 1.11
C CYS A 5 7.63 -8.03 2.43
N SER A 6 6.32 -8.01 2.63
CA SER A 6 5.65 -7.99 3.94
C SER A 6 4.99 -9.35 4.19
N ALA A 7 3.99 -9.44 5.08
CA ALA A 7 3.26 -10.70 5.34
C ALA A 7 2.51 -11.17 4.08
N ASP A 8 1.72 -10.29 3.46
CA ASP A 8 0.82 -10.65 2.35
C ASP A 8 1.18 -9.97 1.02
N ILE A 9 2.25 -9.16 0.98
CA ILE A 9 2.66 -8.41 -0.21
C ILE A 9 4.10 -8.75 -0.59
N MET A 10 4.31 -9.00 -1.88
CA MET A 10 5.65 -9.10 -2.47
C MET A 10 5.76 -8.13 -3.64
N VAL A 11 6.83 -7.34 -3.67
CA VAL A 11 7.19 -6.48 -4.80
C VAL A 11 8.55 -6.91 -5.34
N ILE A 12 8.60 -7.06 -6.66
CA ILE A 12 9.76 -7.54 -7.39
C ILE A 12 10.31 -6.40 -8.24
N PHE A 13 11.62 -6.16 -8.13
CA PHE A 13 12.33 -5.10 -8.84
C PHE A 13 13.48 -5.69 -9.67
N LYS A 14 13.83 -5.00 -10.77
CA LYS A 14 15.08 -5.28 -11.49
C LYS A 14 16.28 -4.86 -10.64
N ASP A 15 17.38 -5.59 -10.73
CA ASP A 15 18.55 -5.42 -9.85
C ASP A 15 19.27 -4.08 -9.97
N ASN A 16 19.07 -3.38 -11.09
CA ASN A 16 19.63 -2.07 -11.31
C ASN A 16 18.91 -0.97 -10.50
N PHE A 17 17.83 -1.29 -9.79
CA PHE A 17 17.19 -0.38 -8.84
C PHE A 17 17.68 -0.66 -7.42
N ASN A 18 18.31 0.34 -6.81
CA ASN A 18 18.65 0.29 -5.39
C ASN A 18 17.41 0.61 -4.56
N MET A 19 16.73 -0.45 -4.10
CA MET A 19 15.47 -0.36 -3.37
C MET A 19 15.71 -0.33 -1.86
N LYS A 20 15.10 0.64 -1.17
CA LYS A 20 15.11 0.76 0.30
C LYS A 20 13.72 0.54 0.85
N LYS A 21 13.52 -0.58 1.56
CA LYS A 21 12.28 -0.88 2.26
C LYS A 21 12.15 0.03 3.49
N ALA A 22 10.99 0.65 3.67
CA ALA A 22 10.69 1.41 4.87
C ALA A 22 10.38 0.49 6.06
N LYS A 23 10.40 1.06 7.27
CA LYS A 23 9.97 0.34 8.48
C LYS A 23 8.51 -0.07 8.32
N ALA A 24 8.21 -1.32 8.66
CA ALA A 24 6.83 -1.81 8.63
C ALA A 24 5.96 -1.02 9.60
N ILE A 25 4.81 -0.55 9.09
CA ILE A 25 3.72 0.03 9.88
C ILE A 25 2.57 -0.98 9.81
N GLN A 26 1.97 -1.28 10.95
CA GLN A 26 0.84 -2.18 11.02
C GLN A 26 -0.46 -1.39 10.95
N TYR A 27 -1.32 -1.78 10.04
CA TYR A 27 -2.71 -1.35 9.98
C TYR A 27 -3.59 -2.57 10.21
N LYS A 28 -4.76 -2.38 10.80
CA LYS A 28 -5.65 -3.50 11.06
C LYS A 28 -6.41 -3.94 9.80
N SER A 29 -6.73 -2.97 8.94
CA SER A 29 -7.62 -3.17 7.80
C SER A 29 -6.91 -3.38 6.47
N PHE A 30 -5.60 -3.15 6.38
CA PHE A 30 -4.81 -3.37 5.18
C PHE A 30 -3.34 -3.67 5.52
N GLU A 31 -2.64 -4.30 4.59
CA GLU A 31 -1.21 -4.49 4.62
C GLU A 31 -0.53 -3.42 3.76
N LEU A 32 0.64 -2.94 4.21
CA LEU A 32 1.44 -1.94 3.50
C LEU A 32 2.86 -2.45 3.29
N LEU A 33 3.33 -2.37 2.05
CA LEU A 33 4.74 -2.44 1.71
C LEU A 33 5.18 -1.13 1.06
N GLU A 34 6.04 -0.39 1.77
CA GLU A 34 6.61 0.86 1.31
C GLU A 34 8.08 0.66 0.93
N VAL A 35 8.41 1.03 -0.31
CA VAL A 35 9.77 0.91 -0.86
C VAL A 35 10.13 2.19 -1.60
N THR A 36 11.35 2.67 -1.40
CA THR A 36 11.87 3.88 -2.05
C THR A 36 13.07 3.58 -2.91
N THR A 37 13.27 4.36 -3.97
CA THR A 37 14.47 4.32 -4.79
C THR A 37 14.70 5.68 -5.42
N THR A 38 15.93 5.96 -5.85
CA THR A 38 16.25 7.19 -6.57
C THR A 38 16.47 6.86 -8.03
N VAL A 39 15.73 7.52 -8.92
CA VAL A 39 15.86 7.39 -10.37
C VAL A 39 16.08 8.77 -10.94
N LEU A 40 17.18 8.98 -11.68
CA LEU A 40 17.52 10.28 -12.28
C LEU A 40 17.47 11.44 -11.26
N ASN A 41 18.06 11.26 -10.07
CA ASN A 41 18.02 12.19 -8.94
C ASN A 41 16.62 12.51 -8.36
N GLN A 42 15.58 11.79 -8.77
CA GLN A 42 14.25 11.91 -8.18
C GLN A 42 13.97 10.74 -7.24
N LEU A 43 13.50 11.05 -6.03
CA LEU A 43 13.03 10.05 -5.08
C LEU A 43 11.68 9.51 -5.57
N MET A 44 11.61 8.21 -5.84
CA MET A 44 10.40 7.47 -6.13
C MET A 44 9.99 6.70 -4.89
N ARG A 45 8.71 6.78 -4.50
CA ARG A 45 8.13 6.08 -3.35
C ARG A 45 6.97 5.21 -3.80
N PHE A 46 7.15 3.91 -3.70
CA PHE A 46 6.13 2.91 -3.98
C PHE A 46 5.41 2.54 -2.69
N LEU A 47 4.10 2.75 -2.66
CA LEU A 47 3.19 2.35 -1.60
C LEU A 47 2.31 1.23 -2.17
N THR A 48 2.60 -0.01 -1.80
CA THR A 48 1.81 -1.16 -2.23
C THR A 48 0.88 -1.56 -1.10
N ILE A 49 -0.43 -1.51 -1.36
CA ILE A 49 -1.47 -1.81 -0.37
C ILE A 49 -2.21 -3.09 -0.76
N TYR A 50 -2.50 -3.91 0.23
CA TYR A 50 -3.48 -4.99 0.11
C TYR A 50 -4.52 -4.86 1.20
N ARG A 51 -5.76 -4.57 0.83
CA ARG A 51 -6.90 -4.64 1.75
C ARG A 51 -7.58 -5.99 1.57
N PRO A 52 -7.53 -6.90 2.56
CA PRO A 52 -8.23 -8.18 2.46
C PRO A 52 -9.75 -7.99 2.43
N PRO A 53 -10.50 -8.83 1.69
CA PRO A 53 -11.94 -8.73 1.62
C PRO A 53 -12.59 -8.94 3.00
N PRO A 54 -13.67 -8.21 3.33
CA PRO A 54 -14.44 -8.44 4.55
C PRO A 54 -14.93 -9.89 4.64
N SER A 55 -14.77 -10.51 5.81
CA SER A 55 -15.31 -11.84 6.08
C SER A 55 -15.81 -11.95 7.52
N LYS A 56 -16.68 -12.95 7.77
CA LYS A 56 -17.14 -13.26 9.14
C LYS A 56 -15.98 -13.55 10.09
N LYS A 57 -14.85 -14.06 9.57
CA LYS A 57 -13.66 -14.43 10.33
C LYS A 57 -12.81 -13.21 10.73
N ASN A 58 -12.48 -12.35 9.76
CA ASN A 58 -11.60 -11.20 10.00
C ASN A 58 -12.34 -9.98 10.60
N LYS A 59 -13.68 -9.93 10.46
CA LYS A 59 -14.55 -8.84 10.96
C LYS A 59 -14.10 -7.45 10.50
N LEU A 60 -13.37 -7.37 9.39
CA LEU A 60 -12.93 -6.12 8.81
C LEU A 60 -14.11 -5.43 8.14
N THR A 61 -14.18 -4.11 8.27
CA THR A 61 -15.23 -3.30 7.65
C THR A 61 -14.61 -2.23 6.76
N PHE A 62 -15.37 -1.76 5.78
CA PHE A 62 -14.93 -0.64 4.95
C PHE A 62 -14.71 0.64 5.77
N THR A 63 -15.54 0.90 6.78
CA THR A 63 -15.37 2.06 7.68
C THR A 63 -14.02 2.04 8.41
N MET A 64 -13.57 0.88 8.88
CA MET A 64 -12.24 0.74 9.50
C MET A 64 -11.13 1.06 8.50
N PHE A 65 -11.25 0.54 7.29
CA PHE A 65 -10.33 0.87 6.20
C PHE A 65 -10.29 2.35 5.88
N LYS A 66 -11.46 2.96 5.68
CA LYS A 66 -11.57 4.38 5.35
C LYS A 66 -10.87 5.26 6.39
N TYR A 67 -11.09 4.96 7.67
CA TYR A 67 -10.45 5.70 8.76
C TYR A 67 -8.91 5.53 8.77
N GLU A 68 -8.41 4.30 8.70
CA GLU A 68 -6.96 4.05 8.69
C GLU A 68 -6.29 4.63 7.43
N PHE A 69 -6.92 4.44 6.27
CA PHE A 69 -6.42 4.91 4.98
C PHE A 69 -6.41 6.43 4.88
N GLN A 70 -7.42 7.14 5.41
CA GLN A 70 -7.42 8.61 5.45
C GLN A 70 -6.23 9.15 6.26
N ASN A 71 -5.98 8.58 7.44
CA ASN A 71 -4.84 8.96 8.27
C ASN A 71 -3.50 8.67 7.58
N PHE A 72 -3.37 7.49 7.00
CA PHE A 72 -2.22 7.11 6.17
C PHE A 72 -2.01 8.06 5.00
N ALA A 73 -3.04 8.36 4.21
CA ALA A 73 -2.94 9.23 3.04
C ALA A 73 -2.55 10.67 3.43
N MET A 74 -3.08 11.18 4.54
CA MET A 74 -2.65 12.46 5.10
C MET A 74 -1.18 12.46 5.52
N GLU A 75 -0.69 11.39 6.16
CA GLU A 75 0.73 11.28 6.52
C GLU A 75 1.61 11.24 5.27
N LYS A 76 1.25 10.39 4.29
CA LYS A 76 2.06 10.18 3.09
C LYS A 76 2.03 11.34 2.11
N SER A 77 0.97 12.16 2.10
CA SER A 77 0.94 13.38 1.26
C SER A 77 1.98 14.42 1.67
N ARG A 78 2.54 14.32 2.88
CA ARG A 78 3.62 15.18 3.40
C ARG A 78 5.01 14.61 3.12
N CYS A 79 5.11 13.40 2.58
CA CYS A 79 6.39 12.77 2.28
C CYS A 79 6.98 13.32 0.98
N ASN A 80 8.30 13.53 0.98
CA ASN A 80 9.02 13.91 -0.24
C ASN A 80 9.06 12.75 -1.25
N GLY A 81 9.21 13.14 -2.53
CA GLY A 81 9.35 12.24 -3.66
C GLY A 81 8.06 12.02 -4.44
N ASN A 82 8.20 11.43 -5.62
CA ASN A 82 7.07 11.03 -6.45
C ASN A 82 6.42 9.79 -5.84
N LEU A 83 5.18 9.95 -5.38
CA LEU A 83 4.41 8.90 -4.73
C LEU A 83 3.65 8.09 -5.78
N ILE A 84 3.86 6.78 -5.77
CA ILE A 84 3.13 5.79 -6.57
C ILE A 84 2.36 4.90 -5.60
N LEU A 85 1.04 5.05 -5.58
CA LEU A 85 0.14 4.21 -4.80
C LEU A 85 -0.45 3.14 -5.73
N ILE A 86 -0.22 1.87 -5.37
CA ILE A 86 -0.70 0.71 -6.12
C ILE A 86 -1.21 -0.36 -5.17
N GLY A 87 -1.95 -1.31 -5.71
CA GLY A 87 -2.35 -2.51 -4.99
C GLY A 87 -3.81 -2.86 -5.18
N ASP A 88 -4.27 -3.82 -4.37
CA ASP A 88 -5.64 -4.33 -4.41
C ASP A 88 -6.41 -3.86 -3.17
N PHE A 89 -7.39 -3.00 -3.41
CA PHE A 89 -8.23 -2.42 -2.38
C PHE A 89 -9.48 -3.28 -2.12
N ASN A 90 -9.74 -4.30 -2.96
CA ASN A 90 -10.98 -5.08 -2.94
C ASN A 90 -12.23 -4.18 -2.91
N ILE A 91 -12.23 -3.14 -3.76
CA ILE A 91 -13.37 -2.24 -4.02
C ILE A 91 -13.78 -2.45 -5.48
N HIS A 92 -15.05 -2.77 -5.71
CA HIS A 92 -15.60 -2.99 -7.03
C HIS A 92 -16.12 -1.66 -7.59
N VAL A 93 -15.20 -0.82 -8.07
CA VAL A 93 -15.51 0.55 -8.55
C VAL A 93 -16.50 0.56 -9.72
N GLU A 94 -16.55 -0.52 -10.50
CA GLU A 94 -17.49 -0.73 -11.60
C GLU A 94 -18.90 -1.12 -11.14
N ASN A 95 -19.03 -1.63 -9.91
CA ASN A 95 -20.30 -2.04 -9.34
C ASN A 95 -20.96 -0.88 -8.60
N GLN A 96 -21.96 -0.27 -9.23
CA GLN A 96 -22.72 0.84 -8.64
C GLN A 96 -23.46 0.49 -7.35
N ASN A 97 -23.62 -0.82 -7.07
CA ASN A 97 -24.24 -1.33 -5.85
C ASN A 97 -23.21 -1.86 -4.85
N ASP A 98 -21.90 -1.64 -5.08
CA ASP A 98 -20.90 -1.94 -4.05
C ASP A 98 -21.15 -1.05 -2.84
N SER A 99 -21.41 -1.67 -1.70
CA SER A 99 -21.77 -0.97 -0.47
C SER A 99 -20.55 -0.51 0.33
N GLN A 100 -19.41 -0.35 -0.35
CA GLN A 100 -18.11 0.02 0.21
C GLN A 100 -17.83 1.50 -0.05
#